data_AF-A0A0C9WKD7-F1
#
_entry.id   AF-A0A0C9WKD7-F1
#
_cell.length_a   1.000
_cell.length_b   1.000
_cell.length_c   1.000
_cell.angle_alpha   90.00
_cell.angle_beta   90.00
_cell.angle_gamma   90.00
#
_symmetry.space_group_name_H-M   'P 1'
#
loop_
_entity.id
_entity.type
_entity.pdbx_description
1 polymer ?
#
loop_
_entity_poly.entity_id
_entity_poly.type
_entity_poly.pdbx_seq_one_letter_code
_entity_poly.pdbx_strand_id
1 'polypeptide(L)'
;EYHQAIISAMWIIFLSLIPQDLVRAGAILLGFLIYVHVMHPRILMKTLQLRLSSLEEQLQEVVDIGIMRQSDTRFTNQFTRDIGKIRYNIFELHKRTLMTSGGFFQEIKAVWEGLSLEIDQCIRDVDALKRDLEINRAKILSNQYHSWK
;
A
#
# COMPACT_ATOMS: atom_id res chain seq x y z
N GLU A 1 -26.90 41.45 -17.85
CA GLU A 1 -26.21 41.11 -19.12
C GLU A 1 -24.82 41.77 -19.24
N TYR A 2 -24.72 43.09 -19.16
CA TYR A 2 -23.44 43.81 -19.29
C TYR A 2 -22.33 43.39 -18.31
N HIS A 3 -22.65 43.22 -17.01
CA HIS A 3 -21.68 42.75 -16.01
C HIS A 3 -21.20 41.32 -16.25
N GLN A 4 -22.08 40.45 -16.76
CA GLN A 4 -21.74 39.05 -17.05
C GLN A 4 -20.83 38.95 -18.26
N ALA A 5 -21.02 39.81 -19.27
CA ALA A 5 -20.12 39.92 -20.41
C ALA A 5 -18.73 40.44 -20.02
N ILE A 6 -18.66 41.43 -19.12
CA ILE A 6 -17.38 41.96 -18.62
C ILE A 6 -16.63 40.88 -17.83
N ILE A 7 -17.32 40.17 -16.94
CA ILE A 7 -16.72 39.07 -16.16
C ILE A 7 -16.22 37.95 -17.09
N SER A 8 -17.01 37.58 -18.11
CA SER A 8 -16.62 36.58 -19.11
C SER A 8 -15.39 36.98 -19.91
N ALA A 9 -15.34 38.22 -20.40
CA ALA A 9 -14.20 38.75 -21.14
C ALA A 9 -12.93 38.80 -20.27
N MET A 10 -13.08 39.17 -19.00
CA MET A 10 -11.96 39.20 -18.05
C MET A 10 -11.40 37.80 -17.79
N TRP A 11 -12.25 36.78 -17.70
CA TRP A 11 -11.82 35.37 -17.57
C TRP A 11 -11.09 34.87 -18.82
N ILE A 12 -11.55 35.22 -20.02
CA ILE A 12 -10.91 34.82 -21.28
C ILE A 12 -9.50 35.43 -21.38
N ILE A 13 -9.32 36.68 -20.96
CA ILE A 13 -8.01 37.35 -20.94
C ILE A 13 -7.09 36.72 -19.90
N PHE A 14 -7.61 36.41 -18.70
CA PHE A 14 -6.82 35.74 -17.68
C PHE A 14 -6.37 34.34 -18.13
N LEU A 15 -7.25 33.57 -18.77
CA LEU A 15 -6.93 32.23 -19.28
C LEU A 15 -5.99 32.26 -20.49
N SER A 16 -6.06 33.28 -21.33
CA SER A 16 -5.14 33.45 -22.48
C SER A 16 -3.76 33.99 -22.09
N LEU A 17 -3.64 34.62 -20.92
CA LEU A 17 -2.35 35.06 -20.37
C LEU A 17 -1.52 33.92 -19.77
N ILE A 18 -2.16 32.81 -19.40
CA ILE A 18 -1.48 31.65 -18.82
C ILE A 18 -0.80 30.88 -19.95
N PRO A 19 0.55 30.86 -20.02
CA PRO A 19 1.25 30.10 -21.03
C PRO A 19 0.86 28.63 -20.93
N GLN A 20 0.63 27.95 -22.06
CA GLN A 20 0.39 26.50 -22.06
C GLN A 20 1.49 25.72 -21.32
N ASP A 21 2.73 26.23 -21.37
CA ASP A 21 3.86 25.69 -20.62
C ASP A 21 3.70 25.82 -19.10
N LEU A 22 3.03 26.86 -18.60
CA LEU A 22 2.76 27.05 -17.18
C LEU A 22 1.67 26.09 -16.69
N VAL A 23 0.62 25.85 -17.49
CA VAL A 23 -0.39 24.83 -17.18
C VAL A 23 0.25 23.43 -17.16
N ARG A 24 1.11 23.14 -18.14
CA ARG A 24 1.82 21.86 -18.24
C ARG A 24 2.78 21.66 -17.07
N ALA A 25 3.59 22.68 -16.74
CA ALA A 25 4.47 22.65 -15.59
C ALA A 25 3.67 22.49 -14.28
N GLY A 26 2.55 23.20 -14.14
CA GLY A 26 1.64 23.07 -13.01
C GLY A 26 1.05 21.66 -12.86
N ALA A 27 0.60 21.05 -13.95
CA ALA A 27 0.09 19.67 -13.96
C ALA A 27 1.18 18.65 -13.61
N ILE A 28 2.40 18.80 -14.15
CA ILE A 28 3.56 17.95 -13.82
C ILE A 28 3.89 18.08 -12.33
N LEU A 29 3.90 19.31 -11.81
CA LEU A 29 4.24 19.61 -10.43
C LEU A 29 3.17 19.08 -9.45
N LEU A 30 1.89 19.20 -9.81
CA LEU A 30 0.79 18.57 -9.06
C LEU A 30 0.89 17.05 -9.07
N GLY A 31 1.18 16.44 -10.24
CA GLY A 31 1.40 15.00 -10.34
C GLY A 31 2.56 14.52 -9.46
N PHE A 32 3.66 15.27 -9.44
CA PHE A 32 4.81 15.01 -8.58
C PHE A 32 4.46 15.17 -7.09
N LEU A 33 3.73 16.22 -6.71
CA LEU A 33 3.29 16.43 -5.32
C LEU A 33 2.35 15.32 -4.85
N ILE A 34 1.43 14.87 -5.70
CA ILE A 34 0.54 13.73 -5.41
C ILE A 34 1.38 12.46 -5.23
N TYR A 35 2.35 12.22 -6.11
CA TYR A 35 3.26 11.07 -5.99
C TYR A 35 4.03 11.06 -4.67
N VAL A 36 4.63 12.20 -4.29
CA VAL A 36 5.34 12.37 -3.02
C VAL A 36 4.39 12.20 -1.82
N HIS A 37 3.16 12.69 -1.92
CA HIS A 37 2.16 12.55 -0.85
C HIS A 37 1.67 11.11 -0.68
N VAL A 38 1.51 10.35 -1.77
CA VAL A 38 1.18 8.92 -1.72
C VAL A 38 2.36 8.12 -1.15
N MET A 39 3.58 8.52 -1.50
CA MET A 39 4.80 7.92 -0.96
C MET A 39 5.09 8.33 0.49
N HIS A 40 4.18 9.02 1.17
CA HIS A 40 4.42 9.43 2.55
C HIS A 40 4.60 8.19 3.45
N PRO A 41 5.76 8.00 4.09
CA PRO A 41 6.08 6.76 4.83
C PRO A 41 5.03 6.43 5.89
N ARG A 42 4.48 7.46 6.55
CA ARG A 42 3.42 7.30 7.56
C ARG A 42 2.11 6.74 7.00
N ILE A 43 1.72 7.13 5.79
CA ILE A 43 0.48 6.63 5.15
C ILE A 43 0.71 5.19 4.73
N LEU A 44 1.83 4.91 4.06
CA LEU A 44 2.23 3.57 3.66
C LEU A 44 2.32 2.63 4.88
N MET A 45 2.90 3.09 5.99
CA MET A 45 3.04 2.30 7.21
C MET A 45 1.69 1.90 7.80
N LYS A 46 0.71 2.81 7.82
CA LYS A 46 -0.66 2.49 8.25
C LYS A 46 -1.31 1.44 7.34
N THR A 47 -1.15 1.61 6.02
CA THR A 47 -1.63 0.63 5.04
C THR A 47 -1.00 -0.74 5.27
N LEU A 48 0.31 -0.79 5.49
CA LEU A 48 1.05 -2.02 5.79
C LEU A 48 0.53 -2.71 7.06
N GLN A 49 0.28 -1.96 8.12
CA GLN A 49 -0.31 -2.51 9.37
C GLN A 49 -1.71 -3.08 9.14
N LEU A 50 -2.57 -2.38 8.39
CA LEU A 50 -3.91 -2.87 8.05
C LEU A 50 -3.85 -4.15 7.20
N ARG A 51 -2.94 -4.21 6.23
CA ARG A 51 -2.73 -5.40 5.38
C ARG A 51 -2.25 -6.59 6.18
N LEU A 52 -1.30 -6.38 7.11
CA LEU A 52 -0.85 -7.43 8.01
C LEU A 52 -2.00 -7.94 8.89
N SER A 53 -2.77 -7.04 9.50
CA SER A 53 -3.92 -7.42 10.34
C SER A 53 -4.95 -8.25 9.56
N SER A 54 -5.24 -7.88 8.31
CA SER A 54 -6.14 -8.64 7.44
C SER A 54 -5.59 -10.05 7.12
N LEU A 55 -4.28 -10.16 6.88
CA LEU A 55 -3.64 -11.46 6.67
C LEU A 55 -3.73 -12.34 7.92
N GLU A 56 -3.47 -11.77 9.10
CA GLU A 56 -3.52 -12.50 10.37
C GLU A 56 -4.93 -12.99 10.70
N GLU A 57 -5.94 -12.18 10.42
CA GLU A 57 -7.35 -12.57 10.57
C GLU A 57 -7.72 -13.74 9.64
N GLN A 58 -7.34 -13.68 8.36
CA GLN A 58 -7.56 -14.80 7.44
C GLN A 58 -6.78 -16.05 7.83
N LEU A 59 -5.56 -15.90 8.33
CA LEU A 59 -4.77 -17.01 8.83
C LEU A 59 -5.47 -17.67 10.03
N GLN A 60 -5.98 -16.88 10.97
CA GLN A 60 -6.72 -17.38 12.11
C GLN A 60 -7.96 -18.17 11.67
N GLU A 61 -8.74 -17.62 10.72
CA GLU A 61 -9.89 -18.32 10.14
C GLU A 61 -9.48 -19.68 9.54
N VAL A 62 -8.42 -19.72 8.71
CA VAL A 62 -7.91 -20.92 8.05
C VAL A 62 -7.37 -21.96 9.05
N VAL A 63 -6.82 -21.51 10.17
CA VAL A 63 -6.37 -22.36 11.28
C VAL A 63 -7.58 -22.93 12.03
N ASP A 64 -8.58 -22.10 12.36
CA ASP A 64 -9.75 -22.49 13.15
C ASP A 64 -10.61 -23.53 12.41
N ILE A 65 -10.80 -23.37 11.10
CA ILE A 65 -11.49 -24.35 10.25
C ILE A 65 -10.64 -25.60 9.94
N GLY A 66 -9.42 -25.68 10.48
CA GLY A 66 -8.54 -26.84 10.36
C GLY A 66 -7.91 -27.03 8.98
N ILE A 67 -8.10 -26.10 8.04
CA ILE A 67 -7.48 -26.15 6.71
C ILE A 67 -5.95 -26.09 6.83
N MET A 68 -5.42 -25.28 7.74
CA MET A 68 -3.97 -25.23 7.96
C MET A 68 -3.40 -26.57 8.43
N ARG A 69 -4.16 -27.36 9.20
CA ARG A 69 -3.76 -28.70 9.66
C ARG A 69 -3.76 -29.74 8.53
N GLN A 70 -4.57 -29.52 7.49
CA GLN A 70 -4.62 -30.36 6.29
C GLN A 70 -3.64 -29.90 5.21
N SER A 71 -2.98 -28.77 5.43
CA SER A 71 -1.98 -28.23 4.51
C SER A 71 -0.68 -29.02 4.59
N ASP A 72 0.12 -28.94 3.53
CA ASP A 72 1.45 -29.54 3.55
C ASP A 72 2.29 -28.93 4.68
N THR A 73 2.98 -29.79 5.42
CA THR A 73 3.98 -29.39 6.43
C THR A 73 5.03 -28.44 5.86
N ARG A 74 5.45 -28.62 4.60
CA ARG A 74 6.40 -27.73 3.92
C ARG A 74 5.80 -26.34 3.71
N PHE A 75 4.54 -26.27 3.26
CA PHE A 75 3.82 -25.01 3.09
C PHE A 75 3.68 -24.29 4.43
N THR A 76 3.22 -25.02 5.46
CA THR A 76 3.01 -24.46 6.80
C THR A 76 4.30 -23.90 7.40
N ASN A 77 5.39 -24.67 7.36
CA ASN A 77 6.68 -24.23 7.87
C ASN A 77 7.23 -23.00 7.13
N GLN A 78 7.11 -22.99 5.79
CA GLN A 78 7.55 -21.85 4.98
C GLN A 78 6.71 -20.61 5.28
N PHE A 79 5.39 -20.76 5.32
CA PHE A 79 4.45 -19.69 5.62
C PHE A 79 4.71 -19.07 7.01
N THR A 80 4.90 -19.90 8.05
CA THR A 80 5.23 -19.44 9.41
C THR A 80 6.57 -18.70 9.46
N ARG A 81 7.55 -19.13 8.66
CA ARG A 81 8.84 -18.43 8.56
C ARG A 81 8.70 -17.08 7.87
N ASP A 82 7.94 -17.01 6.78
CA ASP A 82 7.76 -15.79 6.00
C ASP A 82 6.94 -14.75 6.75
N ILE A 83 5.87 -15.15 7.44
CA ILE A 83 5.10 -14.24 8.30
C ILE A 83 5.97 -13.71 9.46
N GLY A 84 6.83 -14.56 10.04
CA GLY A 84 7.77 -14.14 11.09
C GLY A 84 8.76 -13.09 10.59
N LYS A 85 9.32 -13.28 9.40
CA LYS A 85 10.22 -12.32 8.75
C LYS A 85 9.51 -11.01 8.44
N ILE A 86 8.30 -11.06 7.90
CA ILE A 86 7.48 -9.88 7.58
C ILE A 86 7.17 -9.09 8.85
N ARG A 87 6.74 -9.75 9.94
CA ARG A 87 6.48 -9.09 11.24
C ARG A 87 7.71 -8.35 11.77
N TYR A 88 8.89 -8.97 11.67
CA TYR A 88 10.15 -8.35 12.06
C TYR A 88 10.44 -7.09 11.22
N ASN A 89 10.34 -7.21 9.88
CA ASN A 89 10.56 -6.09 8.97
C ASN A 89 9.59 -4.93 9.23
N ILE A 90 8.30 -5.24 9.45
CA ILE A 90 7.27 -4.24 9.77
C ILE A 90 7.63 -3.52 11.08
N PHE A 91 8.05 -4.24 12.12
CA PHE A 91 8.47 -3.62 13.37
C PHE A 91 9.65 -2.65 13.17
N GLU A 92 10.65 -3.05 12.39
CA GLU A 92 11.79 -2.20 12.07
C GLU A 92 11.38 -0.94 11.30
N LEU A 93 10.57 -1.11 10.24
CA LEU A 93 10.06 -0.01 9.41
C LEU A 93 9.18 0.93 10.22
N HIS A 94 8.39 0.41 11.17
CA HIS A 94 7.60 1.22 12.08
C HIS A 94 8.49 2.14 12.93
N LYS A 95 9.54 1.57 13.52
CA LYS A 95 10.51 2.30 14.35
C LYS A 95 11.20 3.40 13.55
N ARG A 96 11.68 3.08 12.34
CA ARG A 96 12.29 4.06 11.42
C ARG A 96 11.30 5.18 11.06
N THR A 97 10.06 4.83 10.71
CA THR A 97 9.00 5.80 10.39
C THR A 97 8.71 6.74 11.56
N LEU A 98 8.63 6.22 12.79
CA LEU A 98 8.44 7.03 14.00
C LEU A 98 9.60 8.01 14.23
N MET A 99 10.84 7.56 14.04
CA MET A 99 12.03 8.41 14.18
C MET A 99 12.06 9.56 13.16
N THR A 100 11.48 9.35 11.97
CA THR A 100 11.39 10.36 10.91
C THR A 100 10.18 11.29 11.00
N SER A 101 9.19 10.96 11.84
CA SER A 101 7.90 11.69 11.93
C SER A 101 7.93 13.00 12.74
N GLY A 102 9.13 13.54 13.00
CA GLY A 102 9.34 14.75 13.81
C GLY A 102 9.20 16.08 13.06
N GLY A 103 9.21 16.07 11.72
CA GLY A 103 9.02 17.30 10.92
C GLY A 103 8.95 17.06 9.42
N PHE A 104 8.27 17.96 8.70
CA PHE A 104 8.00 17.87 7.25
C PHE A 104 9.26 17.61 6.41
N PHE A 105 10.39 18.25 6.73
CA PHE A 105 11.67 18.03 6.03
C PHE A 105 12.28 16.65 6.31
N GLN A 106 12.06 16.08 7.49
CA GLN A 106 12.53 14.73 7.83
C GLN A 106 11.70 13.66 7.12
N GLU A 107 10.40 13.90 6.97
CA GLU A 107 9.52 13.00 6.22
C GLU A 107 9.84 13.03 4.71
N ILE A 108 10.07 14.21 4.12
CA ILE A 108 10.55 14.31 2.73
C ILE A 108 11.90 13.61 2.57
N LYS A 109 12.83 13.82 3.49
CA LYS A 109 14.14 13.15 3.46
C LYS A 109 13.99 11.62 3.52
N ALA A 110 13.09 11.09 4.36
CA ALA A 110 12.82 9.66 4.44
C ALA A 110 12.24 9.08 3.14
N VAL A 111 11.43 9.84 2.40
CA VAL A 111 10.98 9.46 1.04
C VAL A 111 12.18 9.34 0.09
N TRP A 112 13.08 10.33 0.12
CA TRP A 112 14.30 10.34 -0.71
C TRP A 112 15.30 9.24 -0.34
N GLU A 113 15.38 8.88 0.95
CA GLU A 113 16.23 7.80 1.46
C GLU A 113 15.66 6.39 1.19
N GLY A 114 14.49 6.30 0.54
CA GLY A 114 13.92 5.03 0.09
C GLY A 114 13.08 4.29 1.13
N LEU A 115 12.82 4.88 2.30
CA LEU A 115 11.98 4.26 3.34
C LEU A 115 10.58 3.93 2.79
N SER A 116 10.03 4.79 1.94
CA SER A 116 8.74 4.57 1.27
C SER A 116 8.76 3.33 0.37
N LEU A 117 9.87 3.10 -0.35
CA LEU A 117 10.04 1.93 -1.21
C LEU A 117 10.19 0.65 -0.38
N GLU A 118 10.89 0.71 0.76
CA GLU A 118 10.98 -0.43 1.68
C GLU A 118 9.61 -0.81 2.25
N ILE A 119 8.80 0.17 2.66
CA ILE A 119 7.44 -0.06 3.15
C ILE A 119 6.54 -0.62 2.04
N ASP A 120 6.58 -0.03 0.84
CA ASP A 120 5.81 -0.49 -0.32
C ASP A 120 6.20 -1.92 -0.74
N GLN A 121 7.49 -2.26 -0.70
CA GLN A 121 7.94 -3.63 -0.93
C GLN A 121 7.39 -4.58 0.14
N CYS A 122 7.42 -4.19 1.41
CA CYS A 122 6.85 -5.01 2.48
C CYS A 122 5.32 -5.20 2.33
N ILE A 123 4.60 -4.21 1.80
CA ILE A 123 3.17 -4.34 1.45
C ILE A 123 2.99 -5.43 0.39
N ARG A 124 3.80 -5.41 -0.68
CA ARG A 124 3.77 -6.43 -1.73
C ARG A 124 4.04 -7.83 -1.17
N ASP A 125 5.00 -7.96 -0.25
CA ASP A 125 5.33 -9.23 0.37
C ASP A 125 4.16 -9.78 1.20
N VAL A 126 3.45 -8.91 1.95
CA VAL A 126 2.23 -9.27 2.69
C VAL A 126 1.11 -9.71 1.73
N ASP A 127 0.88 -8.96 0.65
CA ASP A 127 -0.15 -9.29 -0.35
C ASP A 127 0.16 -10.58 -1.13
N ALA A 128 1.44 -10.92 -1.31
CA ALA A 128 1.86 -12.19 -1.89
C ALA A 128 1.55 -13.34 -0.92
N LEU A 129 1.92 -13.19 0.35
CA LEU A 129 1.66 -14.20 1.37
C LEU A 129 0.15 -14.44 1.57
N LYS A 130 -0.66 -13.38 1.49
CA LYS A 130 -2.12 -13.47 1.49
C LYS A 130 -2.65 -14.31 0.34
N ARG A 131 -2.16 -14.07 -0.88
CA ARG A 131 -2.55 -14.86 -2.06
C ARG A 131 -2.16 -16.33 -1.91
N ASP A 132 -0.97 -16.62 -1.38
CA ASP A 132 -0.53 -18.00 -1.16
C ASP A 132 -1.44 -18.73 -0.16
N LEU A 133 -1.90 -18.05 0.90
CA LEU A 133 -2.86 -18.58 1.85
C LEU A 133 -4.21 -18.90 1.17
N GLU A 134 -4.73 -17.98 0.37
CA GLU A 134 -6.00 -18.14 -0.36
C GLU A 134 -5.93 -19.29 -1.38
N ILE A 135 -4.83 -19.41 -2.12
CA ILE A 135 -4.59 -20.51 -3.08
C ILE A 135 -4.56 -21.85 -2.34
N ASN A 136 -3.82 -21.92 -1.22
CA ASN A 136 -3.73 -23.15 -0.44
C ASN A 136 -5.10 -23.54 0.16
N ARG A 137 -5.86 -22.57 0.67
CA ARG A 137 -7.24 -22.77 1.13
C ARG A 137 -8.11 -23.35 0.02
N ALA A 138 -8.11 -22.75 -1.17
CA ALA A 138 -8.90 -23.21 -2.31
C ALA A 138 -8.53 -24.63 -2.74
N LYS A 139 -7.23 -24.95 -2.77
CA LYS A 139 -6.72 -26.29 -3.10
C LYS A 139 -7.25 -27.36 -2.13
N ILE A 140 -7.22 -27.08 -0.83
CA ILE A 140 -7.68 -28.04 0.18
C ILE A 140 -9.18 -28.26 0.10
N LEU A 141 -9.96 -27.18 -0.04
CA LEU A 141 -11.41 -27.26 -0.21
C LEU A 141 -11.79 -28.05 -1.47
N SER A 142 -11.08 -27.84 -2.58
CA SER A 142 -11.28 -28.62 -3.81
C SER A 142 -10.98 -30.11 -3.61
N ASN A 143 -9.87 -30.44 -2.94
CA ASN A 143 -9.53 -31.84 -2.64
C ASN A 143 -10.58 -32.51 -1.74
N GLN A 144 -11.09 -31.80 -0.73
CA GLN A 144 -12.18 -32.31 0.12
C GLN A 144 -13.43 -32.59 -0.72
N TYR A 145 -13.84 -31.65 -1.58
CA TYR A 145 -14.99 -31.84 -2.45
C TYR A 145 -14.84 -33.06 -3.36
N HIS A 146 -13.66 -33.26 -3.96
CA HIS A 146 -13.39 -34.44 -4.79
C HIS A 146 -13.39 -35.75 -3.99
N SER A 147 -12.96 -35.72 -2.73
CA SER A 147 -13.01 -36.90 -1.85
C SER A 147 -14.43 -37.28 -1.41
N TRP A 148 -15.39 -36.36 -1.47
CA TRP A 148 -16.78 -36.60 -1.11
C TRP A 148 -17.63 -37.14 -2.26
N LYS A 149 -17.14 -37.05 -3.50
CA LYS A 149 -17.81 -37.51 -4.71
C LYS A 149 -17.38 -38.92 -5.09
#